data_AF-A0A127F6H9-F1
#
_entry.id   AF-A0A127F6H9-F1
#
_cell.length_a   1.000
_cell.length_b   1.000
_cell.length_c   1.000
_cell.angle_alpha   90.00
_cell.angle_beta   90.00
_cell.angle_gamma   90.00
#
_symmetry.space_group_name_H-M   'P 1'
#
loop_
_entity.id
_entity.type
_entity.pdbx_description
1 polymer ?
#
loop_
_entity_poly.entity_id
_entity_poly.type
_entity_poly.pdbx_seq_one_letter_code
_entity_poly.pdbx_strand_id
1 'polypeptide(L)'
;MEVENFDPAWDGDLLVTSLKAQSIYRLRRDGSGRIVYSEPIALGHRLRDIAALPDGTMVLWTDDARLLFLNVDRAAFAANRRAPG
;
A
#
# COMPACT_ATOMS: atom_id res chain seq x y z
N MET A 1 -3.62 -2.93 8.57
CA MET A 1 -2.18 -3.12 8.86
C MET A 1 -1.53 -1.75 8.89
N GLU A 2 -0.69 -1.45 9.87
CA GLU A 2 0.13 -0.24 9.86
C GLU A 2 1.37 -0.47 8.97
N VAL A 3 1.76 0.53 8.19
CA VAL A 3 2.87 0.43 7.25
C VAL A 3 4.17 0.81 7.94
N GLU A 4 5.19 -0.03 7.77
CA GLU A 4 6.54 0.21 8.23
C GLU A 4 7.53 -0.25 7.16
N ASN A 5 8.60 0.53 6.92
CA ASN A 5 9.75 0.18 6.06
C ASN A 5 9.45 -0.01 4.56
N PHE A 6 8.23 0.26 4.09
CA PHE A 6 7.89 0.25 2.66
C PHE A 6 8.44 1.48 1.93
N ASP A 7 8.12 2.67 2.45
CA ASP A 7 8.64 3.97 2.02
C ASP A 7 8.45 4.99 3.15
N PRO A 8 9.41 5.90 3.41
CA PRO A 8 9.26 6.93 4.44
C PRO A 8 8.01 7.80 4.27
N ALA A 9 7.55 7.99 3.03
CA ALA A 9 6.34 8.76 2.78
C ALA A 9 5.07 8.04 3.25
N TRP A 10 5.11 6.73 3.52
CA TRP A 10 3.95 5.90 3.89
C TRP A 10 4.05 5.36 5.33
N ASP A 11 5.18 5.52 6.01
CA ASP A 11 5.35 5.03 7.38
C ASP A 11 4.26 5.58 8.33
N GLY A 12 3.63 4.70 9.10
CA GLY A 12 2.53 5.01 10.02
C GLY A 12 1.14 5.15 9.36
N ASP A 13 1.05 5.13 8.02
CA ASP A 13 -0.23 5.01 7.33
C ASP A 13 -0.86 3.62 7.57
N LEU A 14 -2.17 3.54 7.44
CA LEU A 14 -2.90 2.27 7.52
C LEU A 14 -3.24 1.76 6.13
N LEU A 15 -3.02 0.46 5.90
CA LEU A 15 -3.56 -0.27 4.77
C LEU A 15 -4.77 -1.11 5.19
N VAL A 16 -5.84 -0.96 4.42
CA VAL A 16 -7.10 -1.68 4.59
C VAL A 16 -7.50 -2.31 3.26
N THR A 17 -7.75 -3.62 3.24
CA THR A 17 -8.24 -4.32 2.06
C THR A 17 -9.76 -4.20 1.95
N SER A 18 -10.27 -4.11 0.72
CA SER A 18 -11.71 -4.13 0.45
C SER A 18 -12.04 -5.24 -0.54
N LEU A 19 -12.78 -6.26 -0.06
CA LEU A 19 -13.23 -7.38 -0.89
C LEU A 19 -14.14 -6.92 -2.03
N LYS A 20 -15.09 -6.00 -1.74
CA LYS A 20 -16.05 -5.50 -2.73
C LYS A 20 -15.39 -4.60 -3.77
N ALA A 21 -14.44 -3.77 -3.36
CA ALA A 21 -13.78 -2.83 -4.25
C ALA A 21 -12.58 -3.43 -5.00
N GLN A 22 -12.10 -4.62 -4.60
CA GLN A 22 -10.90 -5.25 -5.17
C GLN A 22 -9.67 -4.33 -5.11
N SER A 23 -9.54 -3.62 -3.99
CA SER A 23 -8.56 -2.55 -3.76
C SER A 23 -7.98 -2.61 -2.36
N ILE A 24 -6.79 -2.02 -2.20
CA ILE A 24 -6.26 -1.60 -0.90
C ILE A 24 -6.52 -0.10 -0.76
N TYR A 25 -6.87 0.35 0.44
CA TYR A 25 -6.93 1.76 0.78
C TYR A 25 -5.73 2.14 1.63
N ARG A 26 -4.97 3.16 1.22
CA ARG A 26 -3.99 3.86 2.07
C ARG A 26 -4.69 4.97 2.83
N LEU A 27 -4.66 4.90 4.15
CA LEU A 27 -5.28 5.87 5.03
C LEU A 27 -4.21 6.59 5.85
N ARG A 28 -4.21 7.92 5.85
CA ARG A 28 -3.37 8.73 6.74
C ARG A 28 -4.14 9.18 7.95
N ARG A 29 -3.52 9.07 9.12
CA ARG A 29 -4.02 9.62 10.38
C ARG A 29 -3.31 10.94 10.71
N ASP A 30 -4.02 11.87 11.32
CA ASP A 30 -3.39 13.00 12.01
C ASP A 30 -2.92 12.60 13.42
N GLY A 31 -2.29 13.53 14.14
CA GLY A 31 -1.79 13.30 15.51
C GLY A 31 -2.86 12.95 16.55
N SER A 32 -4.15 13.14 16.23
CA SER A 32 -5.27 12.71 17.08
C SER A 32 -5.79 11.31 16.72
N GLY A 33 -5.25 10.69 15.68
CA GLY A 33 -5.68 9.39 15.15
C GLY A 33 -6.84 9.47 14.15
N ARG A 34 -7.29 10.67 13.77
CA ARG A 34 -8.39 10.83 12.80
C ARG A 34 -7.87 10.65 11.37
N ILE A 35 -8.64 9.97 10.53
CA ILE A 35 -8.31 9.83 9.10
C ILE A 35 -8.43 11.18 8.39
N VAL A 36 -7.34 11.64 7.79
CA VAL A 36 -7.27 12.90 7.04
C VAL A 36 -7.04 12.71 5.55
N TYR A 37 -6.71 11.49 5.12
CA TYR A 37 -6.51 11.13 3.72
C TYR A 37 -6.89 9.68 3.48
N SER A 38 -7.46 9.39 2.32
CA SER A 38 -7.79 8.04 1.86
C SER A 38 -7.55 7.95 0.36
N GLU A 39 -6.73 7.00 -0.07
CA GLU A 39 -6.44 6.72 -1.47
C GLU A 39 -6.69 5.24 -1.78
N PRO A 40 -7.58 4.92 -2.75
CA PRO A 40 -7.73 3.57 -3.24
C PRO A 40 -6.63 3.22 -4.25
N ILE A 41 -6.04 2.04 -4.06
CA ILE A 41 -5.12 1.40 -4.99
C ILE A 41 -5.84 0.19 -5.56
N ALA A 42 -6.31 0.31 -6.79
CA ALA A 42 -7.01 -0.77 -7.48
C ALA A 42 -6.01 -1.85 -7.90
N LEU A 43 -6.27 -3.08 -7.48
CA LEU A 43 -5.45 -4.24 -7.86
C LEU A 43 -6.19 -5.16 -8.83
N GLY A 44 -7.52 -5.04 -8.96
CA GLY A 44 -8.32 -5.89 -9.85
C GLY A 44 -8.49 -7.33 -9.36
N HIS A 45 -8.03 -7.64 -8.15
CA HIS A 45 -8.15 -8.96 -7.53
C HIS A 45 -8.94 -8.87 -6.23
N ARG A 46 -9.68 -9.93 -5.91
CA ARG A 46 -10.30 -10.06 -4.58
C ARG A 46 -9.22 -10.42 -3.57
N LEU A 47 -8.94 -9.50 -2.65
CA LEU A 47 -7.87 -9.63 -1.67
C LEU A 47 -8.40 -10.30 -0.41
N ARG A 48 -7.78 -11.42 -0.03
CA ARG A 48 -8.11 -12.17 1.18
C ARG A 48 -7.30 -11.71 2.38
N ASP A 49 -6.01 -11.49 2.17
CA ASP A 49 -5.09 -11.13 3.24
C ASP A 49 -3.93 -10.28 2.71
N ILE A 50 -3.27 -9.57 3.62
CA ILE A 50 -2.08 -8.76 3.36
C ILE A 50 -1.09 -8.91 4.52
N ALA A 51 0.18 -9.11 4.19
CA ALA A 51 1.27 -9.14 5.14
C ALA A 51 2.45 -8.30 4.65
N ALA A 52 3.29 -7.83 5.58
CA ALA A 52 4.56 -7.18 5.28
C ALA A 52 5.72 -8.16 5.52
N LEU A 53 6.69 -8.16 4.61
CA LEU A 53 7.97 -8.85 4.76
C LEU A 53 8.98 -7.95 5.49
N PRO A 54 10.06 -8.52 6.06
CA PRO A 54 11.07 -7.74 6.79
C PRO A 54 11.79 -6.66 5.95
N ASP A 55 11.80 -6.81 4.63
CA ASP A 55 12.40 -5.85 3.70
C ASP A 55 11.45 -4.71 3.30
N GLY A 56 10.25 -4.66 3.90
CA GLY A 56 9.21 -3.69 3.59
C GLY A 56 8.31 -4.08 2.42
N THR A 57 8.60 -5.16 1.68
CA THR A 57 7.73 -5.64 0.59
C THR A 57 6.40 -6.12 1.17
N MET A 58 5.29 -5.76 0.52
CA MET A 58 3.96 -6.26 0.91
C MET A 58 3.56 -7.44 0.06
N VAL A 59 3.02 -8.47 0.69
CA VAL A 59 2.50 -9.67 0.04
C VAL A 59 1.01 -9.73 0.23
N LEU A 60 0.27 -9.92 -0.87
CA LEU A 60 -1.17 -10.06 -0.86
C LEU A 60 -1.58 -11.44 -1.31
N TRP A 61 -2.49 -12.03 -0.57
CA TRP A 61 -3.16 -13.26 -0.97
C TRP A 61 -4.51 -12.93 -1.59
N THR A 62 -4.76 -13.52 -2.75
CA THR A 62 -6.01 -13.36 -3.51
C THR A 62 -6.90 -14.61 -3.43
N ASP A 63 -8.20 -14.42 -3.63
CA ASP A 63 -9.16 -15.53 -3.66
C ASP A 63 -8.91 -16.53 -4.80
N ASP A 64 -8.28 -16.10 -5.90
CA ASP A 64 -7.90 -16.95 -7.03
C ASP A 64 -6.52 -17.62 -6.86
N ALA A 65 -6.10 -17.79 -5.60
CA ALA A 65 -4.90 -18.50 -5.19
C ALA A 65 -3.57 -17.93 -5.74
N ARG A 66 -3.53 -16.62 -5.99
CA ARG A 66 -2.29 -15.91 -6.35
C ARG A 66 -1.70 -15.16 -5.16
N LEU A 67 -0.39 -15.02 -5.20
CA LEU A 67 0.35 -14.07 -4.38
C LEU A 67 0.76 -12.88 -5.24
N LEU A 68 0.42 -11.67 -4.79
CA LEU A 68 0.88 -10.41 -5.38
C LEU A 68 1.93 -9.80 -4.47
N PHE A 69 2.98 -9.23 -5.05
CA PHE A 69 4.04 -8.54 -4.33
C PHE A 69 3.98 -7.07 -4.71
N LEU A 70 3.87 -6.19 -3.71
CA LEU A 70 3.95 -4.75 -3.90
C LEU A 70 5.24 -4.25 -3.28
N ASN A 71 6.01 -3.51 -4.08
CA ASN A 71 7.22 -2.83 -3.68
C ASN A 71 7.27 -1.47 -4.37
N VAL A 72 8.13 -0.59 -3.86
CA VAL A 72 8.42 0.67 -4.54
C VAL A 72 9.36 0.40 -5.70
N ASP A 73 8.93 0.73 -6.92
CA ASP A 73 9.86 0.83 -8.04
C ASP A 73 10.79 2.03 -7.80
N ARG A 74 11.97 1.76 -7.22
CA ARG A 74 12.95 2.79 -6.87
C ARG A 74 13.49 3.51 -8.11
N ALA A 75 13.56 2.84 -9.26
CA ALA A 75 14.06 3.44 -10.49
C ALA A 75 13.04 4.44 -11.05
N ALA A 76 11.78 4.02 -11.19
CA ALA A 76 10.70 4.90 -11.63
C ALA A 76 10.49 6.07 -10.65
N PHE A 77 10.53 5.81 -9.35
CA PHE A 77 10.42 6.84 -8.31
C PHE A 77 11.52 7.90 -8.43
N ALA A 78 12.78 7.48 -8.62
CA ALA A 78 13.90 8.40 -8.79
C ALA A 78 13.78 9.23 -10.09
N ALA A 79 13.25 8.66 -11.16
CA ALA A 79 13.00 9.38 -12.41
C ALA A 79 11.92 10.46 -12.24
N ASN A 80 10.81 10.15 -11.57
CA ASN A 80 9.72 11.10 -11.31
C ASN A 80 10.18 12.29 -10.45
N ARG A 81 11.11 12.07 -9.51
CA ARG A 81 11.71 13.15 -8.71
C ARG A 81 12.65 14.08 -9.49
N ARG A 82 13.14 13.66 -10.67
CA ARG A 82 14.11 14.43 -11.48
C ARG A 82 13.44 15.27 -12.56
N ALA A 83 12.18 15.01 -12.88
CA ALA A 83 11.42 15.86 -13.79
C ALA A 83 11.03 17.17 -13.07
N PRO A 84 11.50 18.34 -13.53
CA PRO A 84 10.97 19.61 -13.04
C PRO A 84 9.53 19.76 -13.54
N GLY A 85 8.62 20.15 -12.64
CA GLY A 85 7.30 20.65 -12.99
C GLY A 85 7.36 22.04 -13.58
#